data_AF-A0A6B3GLT7-F1
#
_entry.id   AF-A0A6B3GLT7-F1
#
_cell.length_a   1.000
_cell.length_b   1.000
_cell.length_c   1.000
_cell.angle_alpha   90.00
_cell.angle_beta   90.00
_cell.angle_gamma   90.00
#
_symmetry.space_group_name_H-M   'P 1'
#
loop_
_entity.id
_entity.type
_entity.pdbx_description
1 polymer ?
#
loop_
_entity_poly.entity_id
_entity_poly.type
_entity_poly.pdbx_seq_one_letter_code
_entity_poly.pdbx_strand_id
1 'polypeptide(L)' 'MDLDVFVTAHRTEWDRLEHLLRRGRRLTGAEADELVVLYQRTATHLSLIQSSSSDPLLTGRLTQLVARAR' A
#
# COMPACT_ATOMS: atom_id res chain seq x y z
N MET A 1 14.91 -5.26 12.63
CA MET A 1 13.89 -5.74 11.69
C MET A 1 14.48 -5.63 10.31
N ASP A 2 14.39 -6.69 9.52
CA ASP A 2 14.94 -6.69 8.16
C ASP A 2 13.91 -6.04 7.23
N LEU A 3 14.18 -4.79 6.84
CA LEU A 3 13.28 -4.00 5.99
C LEU A 3 13.06 -4.70 4.64
N ASP A 4 14.07 -5.38 4.11
CA ASP A 4 13.99 -6.08 2.83
C ASP A 4 13.03 -7.28 2.91
N VAL A 5 13.04 -8.01 4.02
CA VAL A 5 12.08 -9.11 4.27
C VAL A 5 10.66 -8.56 4.38
N PHE A 6 10.47 -7.46 5.11
CA PHE A 6 9.16 -6.81 5.24
C PHE A 6 8.63 -6.32 3.89
N VAL A 7 9.49 -5.66 3.10
CA VAL A 7 9.17 -5.21 1.74
C VAL A 7 8.77 -6.38 0.86
N THR A 8 9.57 -7.44 0.85
CA THR A 8 9.31 -8.63 0.02
C THR A 8 7.99 -9.29 0.41
N ALA A 9 7.67 -9.36 1.70
CA ALA A 9 6.43 -9.95 2.21
C ALA A 9 5.19 -9.14 1.80
N HIS A 10 5.26 -7.81 1.76
CA HIS A 10 4.10 -6.95 1.52
C HIS A 10 4.00 -6.36 0.10
N ARG A 11 5.00 -6.59 -0.76
CA ARG A 11 5.02 -6.06 -2.13
C ARG A 11 3.77 -6.42 -2.94
N THR A 12 3.32 -7.67 -2.83
CA THR A 12 2.13 -8.16 -3.55
C THR A 12 0.86 -7.41 -3.14
N GLU A 13 0.72 -7.06 -1.86
CA GLU A 13 -0.43 -6.29 -1.36
C GLU A 13 -0.43 -4.87 -1.93
N TRP A 14 0.74 -4.23 -2.02
CA TRP A 14 0.88 -2.90 -2.60
C TRP A 14 0.62 -2.89 -4.11
N ASP A 15 1.14 -3.88 -4.83
CA ASP A 15 0.89 -4.05 -6.27
C ASP A 15 -0.62 -4.30 -6.52
N ARG A 16 -1.28 -5.06 -5.64
CA ARG A 16 -2.74 -5.29 -5.71
C ARG A 16 -3.52 -4.00 -5.47
N LEU A 17 -3.16 -3.21 -4.45
CA LEU A 17 -3.77 -1.90 -4.21
C LEU A 17 -3.63 -0.99 -5.43
N GLU A 18 -2.42 -0.91 -6.00
CA GLU A 18 -2.17 -0.12 -7.20
C GLU A 18 -3.04 -0.57 -8.37
N HIS A 19 -3.19 -1.88 -8.57
CA HIS A 19 -4.04 -2.44 -9.60
C HIS A 19 -5.51 -2.01 -9.43
N LEU A 20 -6.05 -2.10 -8.22
CA LEU A 20 -7.44 -1.70 -7.93
C LEU A 20 -7.63 -0.18 -8.12
N LEU A 21 -6.67 0.64 -7.68
CA LEU A 21 -6.69 2.09 -7.89
C LEU A 21 -6.71 2.46 -9.38
N ARG A 22 -5.98 1.71 -10.22
CA ARG A 22 -6.00 1.90 -11.68
C ARG A 22 -7.34 1.52 -12.31
N ARG A 23 -8.09 0.58 -11.72
CA ARG A 23 -9.42 0.18 -12.20
C ARG A 23 -10.52 1.18 -11.86
N GLY A 24 -10.40 1.92 -10.76
CA GLY A 24 -11.27 3.05 -10.42
C GLY A 24 -12.77 2.74 -10.53
N ARG A 25 -13.48 3.39 -11.45
CA ARG A 25 -14.95 3.27 -11.62
C ARG A 25 -15.45 1.89 -12.09
N ARG A 26 -14.54 0.96 -12.42
CA ARG A 26 -14.87 -0.41 -12.87
C ARG A 26 -14.67 -1.46 -11.78
N LEU A 27 -14.56 -1.04 -10.52
CA LEU A 27 -14.48 -1.96 -9.39
C LEU A 27 -15.85 -2.58 -9.13
N THR A 28 -15.85 -3.89 -8.89
CA THR A 28 -16.99 -4.58 -8.29
C THR A 28 -17.09 -4.22 -6.80
N GLY A 29 -18.22 -4.52 -6.15
CA GLY A 29 -18.38 -4.28 -4.72
C GLY A 29 -17.29 -4.95 -3.88
N ALA A 30 -16.98 -6.22 -4.16
CA ALA A 30 -15.91 -6.95 -3.48
C ALA A 30 -14.52 -6.32 -3.69
N GLU A 31 -14.27 -5.76 -4.87
CA GLU A 31 -13.00 -5.09 -5.17
C GLU A 31 -12.90 -3.71 -4.50
N ALA A 32 -14.03 -3.03 -4.31
CA ALA A 32 -14.07 -1.80 -3.52
C ALA A 32 -13.79 -2.09 -2.04
N ASP A 33 -14.37 -3.15 -1.49
CA ASP A 33 -14.10 -3.60 -0.12
C ASP A 33 -12.63 -4.02 0.06
N GLU A 34 -12.09 -4.78 -0.91
CA GLU A 34 -10.68 -5.17 -0.94
C GLU A 34 -9.76 -3.95 -0.98
N LEU A 35 -10.09 -2.93 -1.79
CA LEU A 35 -9.32 -1.69 -1.87
C LEU A 35 -9.24 -0.99 -0.51
N VAL A 36 -10.36 -0.91 0.23
CA VAL A 36 -10.40 -0.29 1.56
C VAL A 36 -9.50 -1.05 2.55
N VAL A 37 -9.54 -2.38 2.53
CA VAL A 37 -8.69 -3.22 3.40
C VAL A 37 -7.20 -3.00 3.08
N LEU A 38 -6.84 -3.03 1.80
CA LEU A 38 -5.45 -2.84 1.35
C LEU A 38 -4.94 -1.43 1.63
N TYR A 39 -5.80 -0.42 1.50
CA TYR A 39 -5.49 0.96 1.88
C TYR A 39 -5.10 1.07 3.35
N GLN A 40 -5.93 0.53 4.26
CA GLN A 40 -5.68 0.60 5.71
C GLN A 40 -4.36 -0.10 6.08
N ARG A 41 -4.12 -1.30 5.54
CA ARG A 41 -2.86 -2.03 5.74
C ARG A 41 -1.65 -1.25 5.23
N THR A 42 -1.75 -0.68 4.02
CA THR A 42 -0.66 0.11 3.43
C THR A 42 -0.36 1.35 4.27
N ALA A 43 -1.37 2.00 4.84
CA ALA A 43 -1.18 3.11 5.78
C ALA A 43 -0.46 2.67 7.07
N THR A 44 -0.77 1.48 7.60
CA THR A 44 -0.04 0.89 8.73
C THR A 44 1.42 0.61 8.37
N HIS A 45 1.68 0.01 7.20
CA HIS A 45 3.04 -0.28 6.74
C HIS A 45 3.86 1.01 6.57
N LEU A 46 3.26 2.06 6.03
CA LEU A 46 3.89 3.38 5.89
C LEU A 46 4.30 3.94 7.26
N SER A 47 3.43 3.88 8.27
CA SER A 47 3.73 4.34 9.64
C SER A 47 4.89 3.57 10.27
N LEU A 48 4.92 2.24 10.09
CA LEU A 48 6.01 1.38 10.58
C LEU A 48 7.36 1.71 9.91
N ILE A 49 7.36 1.88 8.59
CA ILE A 49 8.58 2.20 7.82
C ILE A 49 9.11 3.58 8.19
N GLN A 50 8.24 4.60 8.31
CA GLN A 50 8.64 5.95 8.74
C GLN A 50 9.28 5.96 10.14
N SER A 51 8.89 5.02 11.01
CA SER A 51 9.41 4.94 12.37
C SER A 51 10.73 4.16 12.49
N SER A 52 11.12 3.37 11.47
CA SER A 52 12.16 2.32 11.60
C SER A 52 13.46 2.58 10.81
N SER A 53 13.69 3.81 10.33
CA SER A 53 14.69 4.23 9.33
C SER A 53 14.15 4.16 7.90
N SER A 54 13.94 5.34 7.31
CA SER A 54 13.17 5.54 6.08
C SER A 54 14.03 5.29 4.84
N ASP A 55 13.73 4.25 4.07
CA ASP A 55 14.04 4.26 2.64
C ASP A 55 13.16 5.34 1.98
N PRO A 56 13.73 6.44 1.45
CA PRO A 56 12.96 7.53 0.88
C PRO A 56 12.15 7.12 -0.36
N LEU A 57 12.65 6.17 -1.15
CA LEU A 57 11.98 5.70 -2.36
C LEU A 57 10.74 4.88 -2.01
N LEU A 58 10.89 3.94 -1.09
CA LEU A 58 9.79 3.12 -0.59
C LEU A 58 8.73 3.99 0.09
N THR A 59 9.16 4.90 0.97
CA THR A 59 8.26 5.81 1.68
C THR A 59 7.46 6.68 0.70
N GLY A 60 8.12 7.22 -0.33
CA GLY A 60 7.47 8.01 -1.39
C GLY A 60 6.41 7.21 -2.14
N ARG A 61 6.74 5.97 -2.54
CA ARG A 61 5.78 5.07 -3.22
C ARG A 61 4.54 4.79 -2.37
N LEU A 62 4.73 4.40 -1.11
CA LEU A 62 3.60 4.08 -0.22
C LEU A 62 2.75 5.31 0.09
N THR A 63 3.39 6.47 0.27
CA THR A 63 2.69 7.75 0.45
C THR A 63 1.78 8.04 -0.76
N GLN A 64 2.26 7.82 -1.98
CA GLN A 64 1.44 8.00 -3.18
C GLN A 64 0.28 7.01 -3.26
N LEU A 65 0.48 5.74 -2.90
CA LEU A 65 -0.61 4.75 -2.88
C LEU A 65 -1.71 5.14 -1.88
N VAL A 66 -1.33 5.52 -0.66
CA VAL A 66 -2.26 5.95 0.39
C VAL A 66 -2.99 7.23 -0.04
N ALA A 67 -2.29 8.21 -0.62
CA ALA A 67 -2.89 9.46 -1.06
C ALA A 67 -3.91 9.26 -2.20
N ARG A 68 -3.66 8.31 -3.11
CA ARG A 68 -4.57 8.00 -4.23
C ARG A 68 -5.80 7.19 -3.82
N ALA A 69 -5.74 6.52 -2.68
CA ALA A 69 -6.83 5.70 -2.14
C ALA A 69 -7.78 6.48 -1.21
N ARG A 70 -7.41 7.70 -0.81
CA ARG A 70 -8.27 8.64 -0.08
C ARG A 70 -9.27 9.31 -1.01
#